data_AF-A0A1V9ZCI8-F1
#
_entry.id   AF-A0A1V9ZCI8-F1
#
_cell.length_a   1.000
_cell.length_b   1.000
_cell.length_c   1.000
_cell.angle_alpha   90.00
_cell.angle_beta   90.00
_cell.angle_gamma   90.00
#
_symmetry.space_group_name_H-M   'P 1'
#
loop_
_entity.id
_entity.type
_entity.pdbx_description
1 polymer ?
#
loop_
_entity_poly.entity_id
_entity_poly.type
_entity_poly.pdbx_seq_one_letter_code
_entity_poly.pdbx_strand_id
1 'polypeptide(L)'
;MRCVFFFLRLLMLVHGQYIGNGLRYVSDTCEALKEALDIMAINGDQLVNGIVGGQVVESDCTKLRKINVMDYHGDDGQDAICVNSCYNATASTFAQMINNDCFQGNDDYEVANQRLYAASFQFACQRYASSKYCVTLIAQKVSDAGTSSDICGKIIDEIDCCFESYRRYMSFGTQASIAQLNYIQKKCGVGSPCSCGYNAFATNISNVYICSSGIIYNISIC
;
A
#
# COMPACT_ATOMS: atom_id res chain seq x y z
N MET A 1 -17.03 31.95 23.70
CA MET A 1 -16.55 30.54 23.59
C MET A 1 -15.47 30.50 22.53
N ARG A 2 -14.22 30.23 22.94
CA ARG A 2 -13.01 30.21 22.10
C ARG A 2 -12.40 28.80 22.20
N CYS A 3 -12.16 28.15 21.08
CA CYS A 3 -11.23 27.03 20.92
C CYS A 3 -10.42 27.38 19.66
N VAL A 4 -9.36 28.19 19.78
CA VAL A 4 -7.96 27.80 20.11
C VAL A 4 -7.45 26.69 19.21
N PHE A 5 -7.02 27.11 18.02
CA PHE A 5 -5.94 26.54 17.22
C PHE A 5 -4.66 26.48 18.07
N PHE A 6 -4.15 25.29 18.37
CA PHE A 6 -2.80 25.02 18.90
C PHE A 6 -2.52 23.53 18.56
N PHE A 7 -1.42 23.05 17.96
CA PHE A 7 -0.11 23.59 17.64
C PHE A 7 0.55 22.70 16.56
N LEU A 8 1.20 23.33 15.59
CA LEU A 8 2.17 22.72 14.67
C LEU A 8 3.57 23.13 15.17
N ARG A 9 4.56 22.21 15.12
CA ARG A 9 5.99 22.32 15.54
C ARG A 9 6.22 22.15 17.07
N LEU A 10 7.28 21.51 17.59
CA LEU A 10 8.64 21.27 17.13
C LEU A 10 9.29 20.18 18.05
N LEU A 11 10.36 19.55 17.56
CA LEU A 11 11.54 19.01 18.27
C LEU A 11 11.70 17.51 18.61
N MET A 12 12.92 17.08 18.30
CA MET A 12 13.53 15.75 18.39
C MET A 12 14.03 15.38 19.80
N LEU A 13 14.26 14.07 19.98
CA LEU A 13 15.32 13.41 20.77
C LEU A 13 15.50 13.78 22.25
N VAL A 14 15.15 12.87 23.17
CA VAL A 14 16.09 12.31 24.17
C VAL A 14 15.69 10.86 24.49
N HIS A 15 16.67 9.96 24.49
CA HIS A 15 16.55 8.56 24.89
C HIS A 15 16.11 8.42 26.36
N GLY A 16 15.12 7.57 26.61
CA GLY A 16 14.78 7.06 27.94
C GLY A 16 14.51 5.57 27.81
N GLN A 17 15.53 4.77 28.08
CA GLN A 17 15.45 3.31 28.12
C GLN A 17 14.48 2.89 29.23
N TYR A 18 13.46 2.11 28.90
CA TYR A 18 12.89 1.16 29.86
C TYR A 18 12.67 -0.19 29.19
N ILE A 19 13.42 -1.15 29.72
CA ILE A 19 13.44 -2.57 29.44
C ILE A 19 12.09 -3.15 29.81
N GLY A 20 11.45 -3.86 28.88
CA GLY A 20 10.12 -4.44 29.08
C GLY A 20 9.73 -5.48 28.04
N ASN A 21 10.20 -6.70 28.28
CA ASN A 21 9.60 -7.99 27.91
C ASN A 21 9.46 -8.43 26.44
N GLY A 22 10.07 -9.58 26.18
CA GLY A 22 9.86 -10.47 25.06
C GLY A 22 11.01 -10.41 24.07
N LEU A 23 11.84 -11.45 24.03
CA LEU A 23 12.53 -11.83 22.79
C LEU A 23 11.42 -12.01 21.75
N ARG A 24 11.12 -10.96 20.98
CA ARG A 24 10.19 -11.01 19.87
C ARG A 24 10.87 -11.88 18.81
N TYR A 25 10.46 -13.14 18.74
CA TYR A 25 10.96 -14.06 17.72
C TYR A 25 10.46 -13.56 16.36
N VAL A 26 11.35 -12.95 15.59
CA VAL A 26 11.15 -12.71 14.16
C VAL A 26 11.61 -13.99 13.47
N SER A 27 10.80 -14.54 12.56
CA SER A 27 11.22 -15.73 11.83
C SER A 27 12.38 -15.39 10.90
N ASP A 28 13.29 -16.35 10.65
CA ASP A 28 14.38 -16.20 9.67
C ASP A 28 13.86 -15.74 8.29
N THR A 29 12.64 -16.17 7.93
CA THR A 29 11.95 -15.72 6.71
C THR A 29 11.66 -14.23 6.73
N CYS A 30 11.16 -13.68 7.83
CA CYS A 30 10.88 -12.26 7.96
C CYS A 30 12.17 -11.42 8.01
N GLU A 31 13.24 -11.93 8.61
CA GLU A 31 14.55 -11.28 8.58
C GLU A 31 15.10 -11.21 7.15
N ALA A 32 15.09 -12.33 6.42
CA ALA A 32 15.53 -12.38 5.03
C ALA A 32 14.72 -11.44 4.10
N LEU A 33 13.40 -11.34 4.30
CA LEU A 33 12.56 -10.41 3.53
C LEU A 33 12.87 -8.94 3.84
N LYS A 34 13.20 -8.63 5.10
CA LYS A 34 13.63 -7.29 5.49
C LYS A 34 14.99 -6.96 4.89
N GLU A 35 15.94 -7.89 4.94
CA GLU A 35 17.24 -7.74 4.27
C GLU A 35 17.09 -7.54 2.77
N ALA A 36 16.18 -8.25 2.11
CA ALA A 36 15.89 -8.06 0.69
C ALA A 36 15.42 -6.62 0.39
N LEU A 37 14.56 -6.04 1.24
CA LEU A 37 14.16 -4.64 1.15
C LEU A 37 15.34 -3.68 1.35
N ASP A 38 16.22 -3.97 2.30
CA ASP A 38 17.38 -3.13 2.61
C ASP A 38 18.46 -3.19 1.53
N ILE A 39 18.68 -4.36 0.91
CA ILE A 39 19.57 -4.51 -0.26
C ILE A 39 19.05 -3.66 -1.43
N MET A 40 17.73 -3.64 -1.65
CA MET A 40 17.12 -2.78 -2.68
C MET A 40 17.35 -1.29 -2.39
N ALA A 41 17.71 -0.89 -1.17
CA ALA A 41 17.94 0.51 -0.83
C ALA A 41 19.30 1.06 -1.33
N ILE A 42 20.24 0.17 -1.66
CA ILE A 42 21.58 0.51 -2.15
C ILE A 42 21.55 0.47 -3.68
N ASN A 43 22.18 1.43 -4.36
CA ASN A 43 22.25 1.35 -5.83
C ASN A 43 23.18 0.20 -6.28
N GLY A 44 22.97 -0.32 -7.50
CA GLY A 44 23.71 -1.50 -7.98
C GLY A 44 25.23 -1.33 -7.96
N ASP A 45 25.72 -0.12 -8.24
CA ASP A 45 27.15 0.18 -8.23
C ASP A 45 27.75 0.12 -6.82
N GLN A 46 27.03 0.58 -5.79
CA GLN A 46 27.45 0.54 -4.40
C GLN A 46 27.35 -0.86 -3.80
N LEU A 47 26.43 -1.69 -4.30
CA LEU A 47 26.36 -3.11 -3.94
C LEU A 47 27.59 -3.88 -4.45
N VAL A 48 28.03 -3.58 -5.68
CA VAL A 48 29.16 -4.29 -6.32
C VAL A 48 30.51 -3.73 -5.88
N ASN A 49 30.65 -2.42 -5.77
CA ASN A 49 31.95 -1.75 -5.58
C ASN A 49 32.15 -1.17 -4.17
N GLY A 50 31.15 -1.30 -3.29
CA GLY A 50 31.14 -0.66 -1.97
C GLY A 50 30.86 0.84 -2.03
N ILE A 51 30.69 1.45 -0.86
CA ILE A 51 30.39 2.89 -0.72
C ILE A 51 31.70 3.68 -0.80
N VAL A 52 31.95 4.31 -1.95
CA VAL A 52 33.12 5.18 -2.16
C VAL A 52 32.80 6.60 -1.71
N GLY A 53 33.65 7.20 -0.86
CA GLY A 53 33.52 8.61 -0.44
C GLY A 53 32.50 8.88 0.67
N GLY A 54 31.96 7.84 1.31
CA GLY A 54 31.10 7.96 2.50
C GLY A 54 29.66 8.44 2.25
N GLN A 55 29.25 8.61 0.98
CA GLN A 55 27.87 8.96 0.64
C GLN A 55 27.14 7.77 0.02
N VAL A 56 26.04 7.33 0.63
CA VAL A 56 25.09 6.38 0.03
C VAL A 56 24.27 7.13 -1.02
N VAL A 57 24.31 6.66 -2.27
CA VAL A 57 23.49 7.20 -3.35
C VAL A 57 22.17 6.45 -3.32
N GLU A 58 21.09 7.21 -3.19
CA GLU A 58 19.75 6.65 -3.05
C GLU A 58 19.32 5.88 -4.31
N SER A 59 18.95 4.61 -4.15
CA SER A 59 18.39 3.79 -5.23
C SER A 59 16.98 4.25 -5.63
N ASP A 60 16.54 3.89 -6.83
CA ASP A 60 15.16 4.14 -7.26
C ASP A 60 14.13 3.41 -6.40
N CYS A 61 14.51 2.27 -5.79
CA CYS A 61 13.65 1.54 -4.86
C CYS A 61 13.49 2.31 -3.54
N THR A 62 14.53 2.99 -3.08
CA THR A 62 14.45 3.84 -1.88
C THR A 62 13.56 5.04 -2.15
N LYS A 63 13.72 5.70 -3.31
CA LYS A 63 12.87 6.82 -3.71
C LYS A 63 11.41 6.37 -3.78
N LEU A 64 11.14 5.22 -4.41
CA LEU A 64 9.81 4.63 -4.48
C LEU A 64 9.21 4.40 -3.09
N ARG A 65 9.96 3.79 -2.17
CA ARG A 65 9.52 3.51 -0.79
C ARG A 65 9.28 4.78 0.03
N LYS A 66 9.94 5.90 -0.30
CA LYS A 66 9.70 7.19 0.36
C LYS A 66 8.44 7.90 -0.16
N ILE A 67 7.95 7.54 -1.34
CA ILE A 67 6.70 8.07 -1.88
C ILE A 67 5.53 7.32 -1.24
N ASN A 68 4.47 8.04 -0.87
CA ASN A 68 3.21 7.39 -0.57
C ASN A 68 2.52 7.01 -1.89
N VAL A 69 2.55 5.71 -2.23
CA VAL A 69 1.98 5.18 -3.48
C VAL A 69 0.45 5.29 -3.56
N MET A 70 -0.19 5.68 -2.46
CA MET A 70 -1.63 5.92 -2.35
C MET A 70 -2.00 7.41 -2.38
N ASP A 71 -1.02 8.32 -2.36
CA ASP A 71 -1.31 9.76 -2.49
C ASP A 71 -1.89 10.06 -3.88
N TYR A 72 -2.63 11.17 -3.98
CA TYR A 72 -3.19 11.61 -5.24
C TYR A 72 -2.13 12.25 -6.13
N HIS A 73 -1.77 11.57 -7.22
CA HIS A 73 -0.77 12.04 -8.21
C HIS A 73 -1.35 12.28 -9.61
N GLY A 74 -2.66 12.10 -9.81
CA GLY A 74 -3.23 11.97 -11.17
C GLY A 74 -2.82 10.66 -11.85
N ASP A 75 -3.38 10.36 -13.03
CA ASP A 75 -3.07 9.10 -13.73
C ASP A 75 -1.61 9.03 -14.22
N ASP A 76 -1.04 10.12 -14.73
CA ASP A 76 0.36 10.17 -15.19
C ASP A 76 1.36 9.98 -14.05
N GLY A 77 1.07 10.60 -12.88
CA GLY A 77 1.90 10.43 -11.69
C GLY A 77 1.80 9.02 -11.12
N GLN A 78 0.60 8.42 -11.13
CA GLN A 78 0.42 7.03 -10.73
C GLN A 78 1.10 6.06 -11.71
N ASP A 79 1.09 6.36 -13.01
CA ASP A 79 1.82 5.58 -14.02
C ASP A 79 3.32 5.61 -13.77
N ALA A 80 3.91 6.78 -13.49
CA ALA A 80 5.33 6.93 -13.15
C ALA A 80 5.75 6.07 -11.93
N ILE A 81 4.86 5.89 -10.95
CA ILE A 81 5.07 4.98 -9.82
C ILE A 81 5.04 3.52 -10.29
N CYS A 82 4.06 3.15 -11.10
CA CYS A 82 3.82 1.77 -11.54
C CYS A 82 4.82 1.24 -12.58
N VAL A 83 5.42 2.11 -13.39
CA VAL A 83 6.49 1.76 -14.34
C VAL A 83 7.88 1.81 -13.71
N ASN A 84 8.00 2.16 -12.43
CA ASN A 84 9.26 2.12 -11.70
C ASN A 84 9.78 0.67 -11.67
N SER A 85 11.05 0.50 -12.06
CA SER A 85 11.68 -0.82 -12.17
C SER A 85 11.72 -1.61 -10.85
N CYS A 86 11.70 -0.91 -9.70
CA CYS A 86 11.68 -1.53 -8.39
C CYS A 86 10.28 -1.91 -7.90
N TYR A 87 9.21 -1.46 -8.57
CA TYR A 87 7.85 -1.64 -8.07
C TYR A 87 7.50 -3.12 -7.90
N ASN A 88 7.77 -3.95 -8.91
CA ASN A 88 7.47 -5.38 -8.87
C ASN A 88 8.17 -6.10 -7.72
N ALA A 89 9.48 -5.87 -7.57
CA ALA A 89 10.28 -6.50 -6.51
C ALA A 89 9.82 -6.03 -5.12
N THR A 90 9.52 -4.74 -4.97
CA THR A 90 9.02 -4.15 -3.73
C THR A 90 7.64 -4.72 -3.37
N ALA A 91 6.71 -4.74 -4.33
CA ALA A 91 5.37 -5.26 -4.17
C ALA A 91 5.38 -6.75 -3.79
N SER A 92 6.17 -7.57 -4.50
CA SER A 92 6.32 -9.00 -4.21
C SER A 92 6.89 -9.25 -2.81
N THR A 93 7.90 -8.48 -2.42
CA THR A 93 8.52 -8.62 -1.09
C THR A 93 7.51 -8.26 0.02
N PHE A 94 6.77 -7.16 -0.14
CA PHE A 94 5.73 -6.78 0.82
C PHE A 94 4.58 -7.78 0.91
N ALA A 95 4.16 -8.36 -0.22
CA ALA A 95 3.16 -9.42 -0.20
C ALA A 95 3.62 -10.64 0.61
N GLN A 96 4.88 -11.06 0.44
CA GLN A 96 5.47 -12.14 1.23
C GLN A 96 5.57 -11.79 2.71
N MET A 97 5.91 -10.55 3.05
CA MET A 97 5.93 -10.08 4.44
C MET A 97 4.54 -10.14 5.09
N ILE A 98 3.47 -9.82 4.35
CA ILE A 98 2.11 -9.93 4.87
C ILE A 98 1.72 -11.41 5.06
N ASN A 99 2.05 -12.28 4.09
CA ASN A 99 1.75 -13.71 4.17
C ASN A 99 2.48 -14.42 5.31
N ASN A 100 3.66 -13.94 5.71
CA ASN A 100 4.46 -14.50 6.80
C ASN A 100 4.28 -13.76 8.14
N ASP A 101 3.32 -12.84 8.22
CA ASP A 101 3.05 -12.04 9.41
C ASP A 101 4.29 -11.33 10.00
N CYS A 102 5.07 -10.68 9.13
CA CYS A 102 6.35 -10.07 9.50
C CYS A 102 6.24 -8.70 10.20
N PHE A 103 5.03 -8.23 10.49
CA PHE A 103 4.81 -6.89 11.04
C PHE A 103 4.58 -6.94 12.54
N GLN A 104 5.31 -6.10 13.28
CA GLN A 104 5.25 -6.04 14.74
C GLN A 104 5.16 -4.58 15.18
N GLY A 105 4.42 -4.32 16.26
CA GLY A 105 4.20 -2.98 16.79
C GLY A 105 3.95 -3.02 18.29
N ASN A 106 3.78 -1.85 18.89
CA ASN A 106 3.42 -1.73 20.30
C ASN A 106 1.91 -1.93 20.53
N ASP A 107 1.11 -1.71 19.48
CA ASP A 107 -0.33 -1.90 19.46
C ASP A 107 -0.83 -2.34 18.07
N ASP A 108 -2.11 -2.70 18.00
CA ASP A 108 -2.77 -3.16 16.78
C ASP A 108 -2.84 -2.09 15.68
N TYR A 109 -2.82 -0.79 16.03
CA TYR A 109 -2.84 0.29 15.05
C TYR A 109 -1.50 0.41 14.34
N GLU A 110 -0.39 0.27 15.07
CA GLU A 110 0.95 0.27 14.51
C GLU A 110 1.14 -0.90 13.53
N VAL A 111 0.73 -2.10 13.92
CA VAL A 111 0.78 -3.29 13.05
C VAL A 111 -0.12 -3.12 11.82
N ALA A 112 -1.36 -2.63 12.01
CA ALA A 112 -2.28 -2.38 10.90
C ALA A 112 -1.74 -1.34 9.91
N ASN A 113 -1.10 -0.27 10.40
CA ASN A 113 -0.49 0.75 9.54
C ASN A 113 0.66 0.18 8.71
N GLN A 114 1.52 -0.65 9.31
CA GLN A 114 2.60 -1.31 8.57
C GLN A 114 2.06 -2.28 7.51
N ARG A 115 1.04 -3.08 7.84
CA ARG A 115 0.35 -3.97 6.90
C ARG A 115 -0.33 -3.20 5.77
N LEU A 116 -1.01 -2.09 6.06
CA LEU A 116 -1.63 -1.22 5.05
C LEU A 116 -0.58 -0.60 4.13
N TYR A 117 0.53 -0.10 4.69
CA TYR A 117 1.62 0.41 3.86
C TYR A 117 2.17 -0.66 2.92
N ALA A 118 2.42 -1.88 3.42
CA ALA A 118 2.86 -2.99 2.58
C ALA A 118 1.82 -3.38 1.51
N ALA A 119 0.54 -3.47 1.89
CA ALA A 119 -0.56 -3.83 1.00
C ALA A 119 -0.87 -2.75 -0.04
N SER A 120 -0.46 -1.50 0.20
CA SER A 120 -0.67 -0.41 -0.75
C SER A 120 -0.03 -0.69 -2.11
N PHE A 121 1.11 -1.38 -2.14
CA PHE A 121 1.79 -1.79 -3.38
C PHE A 121 1.03 -2.84 -4.20
N GLN A 122 0.00 -3.44 -3.62
CA GLN A 122 -0.87 -4.40 -4.30
C GLN A 122 -2.08 -3.73 -4.94
N PHE A 123 -2.42 -2.52 -4.46
CA PHE A 123 -3.58 -1.77 -4.92
C PHE A 123 -3.22 -0.54 -5.75
N ALA A 124 -2.08 0.10 -5.49
CA ALA A 124 -1.74 1.39 -6.10
C ALA A 124 -1.69 1.35 -7.63
N CYS A 125 -1.34 0.21 -8.22
CA CYS A 125 -1.37 0.01 -9.66
C CYS A 125 -2.66 -0.64 -10.21
N GLN A 126 -3.70 -0.78 -9.38
CA GLN A 126 -4.99 -1.25 -9.84
C GLN A 126 -5.61 -0.23 -10.80
N ARG A 127 -5.88 -0.66 -12.03
CA ARG A 127 -6.60 0.13 -13.02
C ARG A 127 -8.04 -0.37 -13.19
N TYR A 128 -8.93 0.55 -13.56
CA TYR A 128 -10.30 0.21 -14.02
C TYR A 128 -10.43 0.31 -15.54
N ALA A 129 -9.56 1.10 -16.19
CA ALA A 129 -9.43 1.19 -17.64
C ALA A 129 -7.95 1.35 -18.01
N SER A 130 -7.60 1.16 -19.28
CA SER A 130 -6.20 1.05 -19.74
C SER A 130 -5.29 2.19 -19.28
N SER A 131 -5.79 3.42 -19.13
CA SER A 131 -5.02 4.60 -18.70
C SER A 131 -5.58 5.24 -17.43
N LYS A 132 -6.37 4.49 -16.65
CA LYS A 132 -7.09 5.05 -15.51
C LYS A 132 -6.96 4.22 -14.24
N TYR A 133 -6.40 4.83 -13.21
CA TYR A 133 -6.07 4.20 -11.95
C TYR A 133 -7.19 4.33 -10.92
N CYS A 134 -7.40 3.27 -10.14
CA CYS A 134 -8.39 3.26 -9.07
C CYS A 134 -8.04 4.24 -7.95
N VAL A 135 -6.75 4.39 -7.59
CA VAL A 135 -6.30 5.39 -6.60
C VAL A 135 -6.73 6.79 -7.03
N THR A 136 -6.41 7.17 -8.26
CA THR A 136 -6.76 8.48 -8.84
C THR A 136 -8.27 8.69 -8.84
N LEU A 137 -9.03 7.70 -9.29
CA LEU A 137 -10.49 7.79 -9.40
C LEU A 137 -11.15 7.92 -8.02
N ILE A 138 -10.74 7.11 -7.03
CA ILE A 138 -11.27 7.18 -5.67
C ILE A 138 -10.99 8.55 -5.06
N ALA A 139 -9.74 9.02 -5.14
CA ALA A 139 -9.35 10.32 -4.59
C ALA A 139 -10.15 11.46 -5.22
N GLN A 140 -10.32 11.43 -6.55
CA GLN A 140 -11.12 12.41 -7.27
C GLN A 140 -12.59 12.38 -6.82
N LYS A 141 -13.22 11.20 -6.74
CA LYS A 141 -14.62 11.09 -6.33
C LYS A 141 -14.87 11.48 -4.88
N VAL A 142 -13.95 11.16 -3.98
CA VAL A 142 -14.02 11.62 -2.58
C VAL A 142 -13.91 13.13 -2.51
N SER A 143 -13.01 13.74 -3.29
CA SER A 143 -12.89 15.19 -3.39
C SER A 143 -14.17 15.84 -3.94
N ASP A 144 -14.72 15.31 -5.03
CA ASP A 144 -15.91 15.83 -5.71
C ASP A 144 -17.18 15.69 -4.86
N ALA A 145 -17.30 14.62 -4.08
CA ALA A 145 -18.46 14.38 -3.24
C ALA A 145 -18.52 15.31 -2.01
N GLY A 146 -17.40 15.86 -1.56
CA GLY A 146 -17.33 16.76 -0.41
C GLY A 146 -18.01 16.18 0.84
N THR A 147 -19.02 16.88 1.38
CA THR A 147 -19.81 16.45 2.55
C THR A 147 -21.13 15.74 2.19
N SER A 148 -21.30 15.32 0.93
CA SER A 148 -22.56 14.74 0.45
C SER A 148 -22.93 13.44 1.18
N SER A 149 -24.21 13.28 1.54
CA SER A 149 -24.74 12.11 2.26
C SER A 149 -25.03 10.91 1.35
N ASP A 150 -25.08 11.12 0.03
CA ASP A 150 -25.30 10.09 -0.99
C ASP A 150 -23.98 9.51 -1.50
N ILE A 151 -23.36 8.65 -0.67
CA ILE A 151 -22.13 7.94 -1.01
C ILE A 151 -22.38 6.93 -2.13
N CYS A 152 -23.55 6.28 -2.15
CA CYS A 152 -23.82 5.22 -3.11
C CYS A 152 -23.93 5.77 -4.55
N GLY A 153 -24.80 6.74 -4.80
CA GLY A 153 -25.01 7.26 -6.15
C GLY A 153 -23.89 8.16 -6.68
N LYS A 154 -23.14 8.86 -5.80
CA LYS A 154 -22.14 9.85 -6.25
C LYS A 154 -20.70 9.36 -6.25
N ILE A 155 -20.39 8.38 -5.41
CA ILE A 155 -19.02 7.86 -5.28
C ILE A 155 -18.99 6.44 -5.81
N ILE A 156 -19.87 5.59 -5.29
CA ILE A 156 -19.74 4.15 -5.45
C ILE A 156 -20.19 3.64 -6.83
N ASP A 157 -21.34 4.07 -7.34
CA ASP A 157 -21.85 3.61 -8.64
C ASP A 157 -20.89 3.92 -9.80
N GLU A 158 -20.11 4.99 -9.69
CA GLU A 158 -19.15 5.39 -10.72
C GLU A 158 -17.77 4.70 -10.59
N ILE A 159 -17.51 4.03 -9.46
CA ILE A 159 -16.20 3.41 -9.15
C ILE A 159 -16.33 1.98 -8.64
N ASP A 160 -17.47 1.32 -8.85
CA ASP A 160 -17.90 0.07 -8.21
C ASP A 160 -16.75 -0.95 -8.02
N CYS A 161 -16.05 -1.29 -9.10
CA CYS A 161 -14.94 -2.24 -9.03
C CYS A 161 -13.71 -1.72 -8.27
N CYS A 162 -13.41 -0.42 -8.37
CA CYS A 162 -12.31 0.21 -7.65
C CYS A 162 -12.62 0.28 -6.16
N PHE A 163 -13.87 0.57 -5.79
CA PHE A 163 -14.30 0.55 -4.40
C PHE A 163 -14.16 -0.85 -3.80
N GLU A 164 -14.62 -1.90 -4.49
CA GLU A 164 -14.47 -3.27 -3.98
C GLU A 164 -12.99 -3.66 -3.85
N SER A 165 -12.15 -3.26 -4.82
CA SER A 165 -10.70 -3.48 -4.74
C SER A 165 -10.07 -2.74 -3.55
N TYR A 166 -10.50 -1.49 -3.31
CA TYR A 166 -10.07 -0.69 -2.16
C TYR A 166 -10.56 -1.29 -0.84
N ARG A 167 -11.79 -1.78 -0.77
CA ARG A 167 -12.33 -2.48 0.42
C ARG A 167 -11.48 -3.70 0.77
N ARG A 168 -11.07 -4.47 -0.22
CA ARG A 168 -10.17 -5.63 -0.03
C ARG A 168 -8.78 -5.21 0.39
N TYR A 169 -8.23 -4.12 -0.15
CA TYR A 169 -6.99 -3.52 0.39
C TYR A 169 -7.16 -3.12 1.88
N MET A 170 -8.29 -2.55 2.24
CA MET A 170 -8.55 -2.11 3.62
C MET A 170 -8.77 -3.26 4.60
N SER A 171 -8.87 -4.52 4.15
CA SER A 171 -8.90 -5.69 5.04
C SER A 171 -7.59 -5.92 5.79
N PHE A 172 -6.50 -5.27 5.37
CA PHE A 172 -5.22 -5.27 6.09
C PHE A 172 -5.13 -4.19 7.17
N GLY A 173 -6.15 -3.34 7.28
CA GLY A 173 -6.23 -2.27 8.28
C GLY A 173 -6.88 -2.70 9.59
N THR A 174 -7.43 -1.72 10.31
CA THR A 174 -8.10 -1.94 11.59
C THR A 174 -9.51 -2.50 11.40
N GLN A 175 -10.02 -3.20 12.41
CA GLN A 175 -11.40 -3.73 12.39
C GLN A 175 -12.47 -2.65 12.18
N ALA A 176 -12.25 -1.44 12.70
CA ALA A 176 -13.16 -0.32 12.51
C ALA A 176 -13.28 0.08 11.03
N SER A 177 -12.14 0.22 10.34
CA SER A 177 -12.11 0.53 8.90
C SER A 177 -12.76 -0.56 8.05
N ILE A 178 -12.53 -1.82 8.40
CA ILE A 178 -13.14 -2.98 7.75
C ILE A 178 -14.65 -2.97 7.90
N ALA A 179 -15.14 -2.77 9.13
CA ALA A 179 -16.57 -2.73 9.42
C ALA A 179 -17.27 -1.59 8.66
N GLN A 180 -16.65 -0.41 8.60
CA GLN A 180 -17.20 0.75 7.89
C GLN A 180 -17.34 0.48 6.39
N LEU A 181 -16.31 -0.09 5.74
CA LEU A 181 -16.37 -0.34 4.30
C LEU A 181 -17.28 -1.52 3.95
N ASN A 182 -17.38 -2.54 4.82
CA ASN A 182 -18.37 -3.60 4.66
C ASN A 182 -19.81 -3.07 4.80
N TYR A 183 -20.05 -2.12 5.71
CA TYR A 183 -21.34 -1.46 5.82
C TYR A 183 -21.69 -0.70 4.53
N ILE A 184 -20.73 0.06 3.96
CA ILE A 184 -20.93 0.79 2.69
C ILE A 184 -21.18 -0.19 1.54
N GLN A 185 -20.36 -1.25 1.42
CA GLN A 185 -20.53 -2.31 0.41
C GLN A 185 -21.94 -2.90 0.45
N LYS A 186 -22.42 -3.28 1.64
CA LYS A 186 -23.77 -3.82 1.84
C LYS A 186 -24.86 -2.80 1.52
N LYS A 187 -24.66 -1.53 1.88
CA LYS A 187 -25.62 -0.45 1.64
C LYS A 187 -25.75 -0.12 0.15
N CYS A 188 -24.65 -0.13 -0.60
CA CYS A 188 -24.62 0.28 -1.99
C CYS A 188 -24.72 -0.88 -3.00
N GLY A 189 -24.58 -2.15 -2.58
CA GLY A 189 -24.80 -3.31 -3.46
C GLY A 189 -23.62 -3.67 -4.38
N VAL A 190 -22.41 -3.23 -4.04
CA VAL A 190 -21.15 -3.48 -4.75
C VAL A 190 -20.66 -4.90 -4.47
N GLY A 191 -20.09 -5.61 -5.45
CA GLY A 191 -19.61 -6.98 -5.17
C GLY A 191 -18.35 -7.45 -5.88
N SER A 192 -17.95 -6.82 -6.99
CA SER A 192 -16.88 -7.37 -7.85
C SER A 192 -15.69 -6.41 -7.91
N PRO A 193 -14.47 -6.81 -7.49
CA PRO A 193 -13.29 -5.97 -7.65
C PRO A 193 -12.88 -5.88 -9.13
N CYS A 194 -12.07 -4.89 -9.46
CA CYS A 194 -11.58 -4.72 -10.83
C CYS A 194 -10.74 -5.91 -11.27
N SER A 195 -10.62 -6.08 -12.59
CA SER A 195 -9.85 -7.15 -13.21
C SER A 195 -8.35 -7.06 -12.87
N CYS A 196 -7.72 -8.21 -12.62
CA CYS A 196 -6.26 -8.33 -12.45
C CYS A 196 -5.47 -8.15 -13.76
N GLY A 197 -6.13 -8.24 -14.92
CA GLY A 197 -5.48 -8.03 -16.23
C GLY A 197 -4.90 -6.62 -16.41
N TYR A 198 -5.20 -5.71 -15.48
CA TYR A 198 -4.64 -4.36 -15.43
C TYR A 198 -3.87 -4.06 -14.13
N ASN A 199 -3.52 -5.09 -13.34
CA ASN A 199 -2.66 -4.97 -12.18
C ASN A 199 -1.68 -6.16 -12.15
N ALA A 200 -0.56 -6.00 -12.84
CA ALA A 200 0.46 -7.04 -12.98
C ALA A 200 1.14 -7.43 -11.64
N PHE A 201 0.93 -6.65 -10.58
CA PHE A 201 1.61 -6.80 -9.30
C PHE A 201 0.71 -7.39 -8.21
N ALA A 202 -0.61 -7.43 -8.43
CA ALA A 202 -1.55 -7.98 -7.45
C ALA A 202 -1.38 -9.49 -7.29
N THR A 203 -1.00 -9.90 -6.09
CA THR A 203 -0.95 -11.31 -5.70
C THR A 203 -1.98 -11.63 -4.61
N ASN A 204 -2.21 -12.93 -4.39
CA ASN A 204 -3.02 -13.40 -3.28
C ASN A 204 -2.25 -13.24 -1.97
N ILE A 205 -2.87 -12.57 -1.01
CA ILE A 205 -2.29 -12.34 0.31
C ILE A 205 -3.27 -12.84 1.35
N SER A 206 -2.91 -13.90 2.08
CA SER A 206 -3.73 -14.45 3.16
C SER A 206 -5.19 -14.71 2.75
N ASN A 207 -5.39 -15.29 1.56
CA ASN A 207 -6.71 -15.53 0.93
C ASN A 207 -7.50 -14.27 0.53
N VAL A 208 -6.89 -13.09 0.62
CA VAL A 208 -7.43 -11.83 0.10
C VAL A 208 -6.83 -11.58 -1.27
N TYR A 209 -7.71 -11.28 -2.23
CA TYR A 209 -7.29 -10.92 -3.58
C TYR A 209 -7.90 -9.56 -3.94
N ILE A 210 -7.05 -8.54 -4.10
CA ILE A 210 -7.49 -7.14 -4.28
C ILE A 210 -8.21 -6.94 -5.63
N CYS A 211 -7.95 -7.80 -6.61
CA CYS A 211 -8.61 -7.79 -7.92
C CYS A 211 -9.41 -9.09 -8.14
N SER A 212 -10.13 -9.21 -9.25
CA SER A 212 -10.80 -10.46 -9.69
C SER A 212 -10.13 -11.00 -10.96
N SER A 213 -10.18 -12.31 -11.17
CA SER A 213 -9.65 -12.98 -12.35
C SER A 213 -10.29 -12.43 -13.63
N GLY A 214 -9.64 -11.47 -14.26
CA GLY A 214 -9.89 -11.04 -15.62
C GLY A 214 -8.57 -11.06 -16.38
N ILE A 215 -8.43 -12.06 -17.25
CA ILE A 215 -7.32 -12.30 -18.19
C ILE A 215 -5.91 -12.31 -17.57
N ILE A 216 -5.51 -13.50 -17.12
CA ILE A 216 -4.10 -13.92 -17.10
C ILE A 216 -3.66 -13.96 -18.57
N TYR A 217 -2.76 -13.08 -19.01
CA TYR A 217 -1.95 -13.44 -20.17
C TYR A 217 -1.03 -14.57 -19.73
N ASN A 218 -1.33 -15.77 -20.20
CA ASN A 218 -0.40 -16.88 -20.15
C ASN A 218 0.89 -16.43 -20.83
N ILE A 219 1.92 -16.09 -20.06
CA ILE A 219 3.28 -16.19 -20.55
C ILE A 219 3.56 -17.69 -20.61
N SER A 220 3.23 -18.30 -21.76
CA SER A 220 3.79 -19.60 -22.11
C SER A 220 5.29 -19.44 -22.15
N ILE A 221 5.97 -20.12 -21.24
CA ILE A 221 7.37 -20.50 -21.41
C ILE A 221 7.37 -21.53 -22.54
N CYS A 222 7.96 -21.16 -23.67
CA CYS A 222 8.57 -22.09 -24.62
C CYS A 222 10.05 -21.73 -24.67
#